data_AF-A0AAQ0DP77-F1
#
_entry.id   AF-A0AAQ0DP77-F1
#
_cell.length_a   1.000
_cell.length_b   1.000
_cell.length_c   1.000
_cell.angle_alpha   90.00
_cell.angle_beta   90.00
_cell.angle_gamma   90.00
#
_symmetry.space_group_name_H-M   'P 1'
#
loop_
_entity.id
_entity.type
_entity.pdbx_description
1 polymer ?
#
loop_
_entity_poly.entity_id
_entity_poly.type
_entity_poly.pdbx_seq_one_letter_code
_entity_poly.pdbx_strand_id
1 'polypeptide(L)'
;MKAYKTCSALIATAFLFLHGCENPEGHIYQANRCAVAYSMGSNVDPSVVTNAALETGQYMRAHGINKSAAELTAMTDKVKDEIMGTPDAPYKGWEGRADRISESDFCKKYLSSLQAQ
;
A
#
# COMPACT_ATOMS: atom_id res chain seq x y z
N MET A 1 20.96 -52.33 -0.58
CA MET A 1 19.89 -51.42 -0.12
C MET A 1 20.53 -50.12 0.34
N LYS A 2 20.06 -48.99 -0.22
CA LYS A 2 20.50 -47.60 0.04
C LYS A 2 19.98 -47.11 1.40
N ALA A 3 20.74 -46.24 2.07
CA ALA A 3 20.30 -44.97 2.67
C ALA A 3 21.24 -44.55 3.82
N TYR A 4 22.17 -43.63 3.56
CA TYR A 4 22.10 -42.20 3.92
C TYR A 4 22.87 -41.88 5.21
N LYS A 5 24.17 -41.61 5.02
CA LYS A 5 24.95 -40.66 5.81
C LYS A 5 25.03 -39.37 4.98
N THR A 6 25.10 -38.22 5.65
CA THR A 6 25.06 -36.82 5.14
C THR A 6 23.63 -36.29 4.96
N CYS A 7 23.27 -35.07 5.36
CA CYS A 7 24.06 -33.86 5.58
C CYS A 7 23.30 -32.92 6.56
N SER A 8 23.79 -32.75 7.79
CA SER A 8 23.24 -31.77 8.75
C SER A 8 23.68 -30.32 8.45
N ALA A 9 23.85 -29.96 7.18
CA ALA A 9 24.45 -28.67 6.78
C ALA A 9 23.59 -27.86 5.78
N LEU A 10 22.29 -28.13 5.67
CA LEU A 10 21.40 -27.47 4.69
C LEU A 10 20.09 -26.94 5.29
N ILE A 11 20.10 -26.49 6.55
CA ILE A 11 18.92 -25.83 7.15
C ILE A 11 19.21 -24.35 7.50
N ALA A 12 20.47 -23.91 7.48
CA ALA A 12 20.82 -22.53 7.83
C ALA A 12 20.74 -21.52 6.66
N THR A 13 20.66 -21.98 5.40
CA THR A 13 20.60 -21.08 4.22
C THR A 13 19.19 -20.83 3.68
N ALA A 14 18.17 -21.54 4.17
CA ALA A 14 16.78 -21.29 3.75
C ALA A 14 16.18 -20.01 4.37
N PHE A 15 16.77 -19.49 5.45
CA PHE A 15 16.29 -18.27 6.10
C PHE A 15 16.79 -16.96 5.47
N LEU A 16 17.77 -17.01 4.55
CA LEU A 16 18.25 -15.82 3.84
C LEU A 16 17.39 -15.45 2.62
N PHE A 17 16.40 -16.27 2.26
CA PHE A 17 15.42 -15.97 1.21
C PHE A 17 14.08 -15.45 1.76
N LEU A 18 13.96 -15.27 3.08
CA LEU A 18 12.79 -14.67 3.74
C LEU A 18 13.00 -13.17 4.02
N HIS A 19 13.73 -12.47 3.17
CA HIS A 19 13.65 -11.00 3.11
C HIS A 19 12.31 -10.62 2.49
N GLY A 20 11.26 -10.66 3.32
CA GLY A 20 9.95 -10.05 3.07
C GLY A 20 9.16 -10.68 1.93
N CYS A 21 8.33 -11.68 2.23
CA CYS A 21 7.10 -11.86 1.46
C CYS A 21 6.25 -10.59 1.67
N GLU A 22 6.48 -9.57 0.85
CA GLU A 22 5.59 -8.42 0.73
C GLU A 22 4.20 -8.99 0.41
N ASN A 23 3.22 -8.70 1.25
CA ASN A 23 1.83 -9.04 0.96
C ASN A 23 1.34 -8.09 -0.13
N PRO A 24 1.15 -8.55 -1.38
CA PRO A 24 0.87 -7.64 -2.50
C PRO A 24 -0.48 -6.94 -2.35
N GLU A 25 -1.46 -7.58 -1.72
CA GLU A 25 -2.73 -6.93 -1.40
C GLU A 25 -2.57 -5.87 -0.29
N GLY A 26 -1.70 -6.13 0.68
CA GLY A 26 -1.33 -5.18 1.72
C GLY A 26 -0.65 -3.94 1.14
N HIS A 27 0.22 -4.12 0.15
CA HIS A 27 0.86 -3.02 -0.58
C HIS A 27 -0.20 -2.14 -1.27
N ILE A 28 -1.12 -2.73 -2.03
CA ILE A 28 -2.20 -1.99 -2.71
C ILE A 28 -3.05 -1.22 -1.71
N TYR A 29 -3.41 -1.82 -0.57
CA TYR A 29 -4.16 -1.12 0.47
C TYR A 29 -3.40 0.09 1.00
N GLN A 30 -2.10 -0.04 1.29
CA GLN A 30 -1.29 1.06 1.79
C GLN A 30 -1.10 2.16 0.73
N ALA A 31 -0.86 1.80 -0.53
CA ALA A 31 -0.76 2.73 -1.65
C ALA A 31 -2.06 3.53 -1.85
N ASN A 32 -3.21 2.85 -1.84
CA ASN A 32 -4.54 3.47 -1.87
C ASN A 32 -4.74 4.41 -0.68
N ARG A 33 -4.42 3.93 0.54
CA ARG A 33 -4.51 4.71 1.78
C ARG A 33 -3.70 6.00 1.73
N CYS A 34 -2.49 5.96 1.20
CA CYS A 34 -1.67 7.16 1.00
C CYS A 34 -2.25 8.10 -0.06
N ALA A 35 -2.71 7.57 -1.19
CA ALA A 35 -3.26 8.38 -2.27
C ALA A 35 -4.54 9.11 -1.84
N VAL A 36 -5.45 8.43 -1.13
CA VAL A 36 -6.68 9.04 -0.61
C VAL A 36 -6.34 10.07 0.47
N ALA A 37 -5.47 9.73 1.43
CA ALA A 37 -5.05 10.69 2.45
C ALA A 37 -4.41 11.93 1.83
N TYR A 38 -3.51 11.76 0.85
CA TYR A 38 -2.92 12.87 0.12
C TYR A 38 -3.98 13.72 -0.58
N SER A 39 -4.96 13.10 -1.24
CA SER A 39 -6.05 13.81 -1.94
C SER A 39 -6.99 14.60 -1.03
N MET A 40 -7.03 14.25 0.26
CA MET A 40 -7.85 14.93 1.28
C MET A 40 -7.07 15.98 2.07
N GLY A 41 -5.75 16.05 1.88
CA GLY A 41 -4.88 17.03 2.54
C GLY A 41 -4.99 18.43 1.92
N SER A 42 -4.36 19.41 2.55
CA SER A 42 -4.51 20.82 2.16
C SER A 42 -3.69 21.23 0.93
N ASN A 43 -2.68 20.45 0.54
CA ASN A 43 -1.74 20.76 -0.55
C ASN A 43 -1.67 19.61 -1.56
N VAL A 44 -2.73 19.46 -2.35
CA VAL A 44 -2.86 18.35 -3.30
C VAL A 44 -2.33 18.73 -4.67
N ASP A 45 -1.45 17.88 -5.22
CA ASP A 45 -1.16 17.83 -6.65
C ASP A 45 -2.02 16.74 -7.31
N PRO A 46 -3.00 17.09 -8.17
CA PRO A 46 -3.87 16.12 -8.84
C PRO A 46 -3.11 15.11 -9.72
N SER A 47 -1.91 15.46 -10.20
CA SER A 47 -1.09 14.54 -11.01
C SER A 47 -0.61 13.35 -10.19
N VAL A 48 -0.25 13.55 -8.92
CA VAL A 48 0.20 12.49 -7.99
C VAL A 48 -0.92 11.47 -7.75
N VAL A 49 -2.17 11.92 -7.62
CA VAL A 49 -3.33 11.03 -7.45
C VAL A 49 -3.56 10.19 -8.72
N THR A 50 -3.37 10.80 -9.89
CA THR A 50 -3.46 10.09 -11.17
C THR A 50 -2.35 9.05 -11.32
N ASN A 51 -1.11 9.43 -11.01
CA ASN A 51 0.04 8.53 -11.03
C ASN A 51 -0.15 7.36 -10.06
N ALA A 52 -0.73 7.60 -8.87
CA ALA A 52 -1.02 6.55 -7.90
C ALA A 52 -1.98 5.47 -8.45
N ALA A 53 -3.00 5.88 -9.21
CA ALA A 53 -3.93 4.95 -9.86
C ALA A 53 -3.25 4.13 -10.96
N LEU A 54 -2.38 4.76 -11.75
CA LEU A 54 -1.59 4.08 -12.78
C LEU A 54 -0.59 3.08 -12.17
N GLU A 55 0.14 3.49 -11.13
CA GLU A 55 1.11 2.65 -10.43
C GLU A 55 0.42 1.45 -9.77
N THR A 56 -0.72 1.67 -9.10
CA THR A 56 -1.53 0.58 -8.54
C THR A 56 -1.95 -0.42 -9.61
N GLY A 57 -2.40 0.05 -10.78
CA GLY A 57 -2.77 -0.80 -11.90
C GLY A 57 -1.58 -1.54 -12.54
N GLN A 58 -0.38 -0.97 -12.51
CA GLN A 58 0.86 -1.64 -12.93
C GLN A 58 1.28 -2.71 -11.93
N TYR A 59 1.27 -2.38 -10.63
CA TYR A 59 1.58 -3.30 -9.54
C TYR A 59 0.65 -4.52 -9.56
N MET A 60 -0.66 -4.31 -9.67
CA MET A 60 -1.64 -5.40 -9.77
C MET A 60 -1.32 -6.36 -10.92
N ARG A 61 -0.99 -5.82 -12.10
CA ARG A 61 -0.61 -6.63 -13.27
C ARG A 61 0.69 -7.40 -13.04
N ALA A 62 1.71 -6.75 -12.47
CA ALA A 62 3.00 -7.38 -12.20
C ALA A 62 2.91 -8.52 -11.18
N HIS A 63 1.97 -8.43 -10.23
CA HIS A 63 1.78 -9.40 -9.15
C HIS A 63 0.61 -10.38 -9.40
N GLY A 64 0.00 -10.37 -10.60
CA GLY A 64 -1.10 -11.29 -10.95
C GLY A 64 -2.38 -11.08 -10.13
N ILE A 65 -2.59 -9.88 -9.60
CA ILE A 65 -3.74 -9.54 -8.76
C ILE A 65 -4.88 -9.09 -9.66
N ASN A 66 -5.98 -9.83 -9.62
CA ASN A 66 -7.19 -9.53 -10.38
C ASN A 66 -8.28 -9.06 -9.42
N LYS A 67 -8.40 -7.73 -9.24
CA LYS A 67 -9.53 -7.11 -8.53
C LYS A 67 -10.45 -6.43 -9.52
N SER A 68 -11.74 -6.65 -9.33
CA SER A 68 -12.79 -5.91 -10.04
C SER A 68 -12.80 -4.45 -9.64
N ALA A 69 -13.42 -3.61 -10.47
CA ALA A 69 -13.66 -2.21 -10.12
C ALA A 69 -14.44 -2.07 -8.80
N ALA A 70 -15.39 -2.98 -8.52
CA ALA A 70 -16.15 -2.97 -7.28
C ALA A 70 -15.28 -3.23 -6.04
N GLU A 71 -14.32 -4.16 -6.13
CA GLU A 71 -13.38 -4.44 -5.04
C GLU A 71 -12.42 -3.27 -4.79
N LEU A 72 -11.97 -2.59 -5.85
CA LEU A 72 -11.14 -1.39 -5.72
C LEU A 72 -11.94 -0.22 -5.11
N THR A 73 -13.18 -0.02 -5.54
CA THR A 73 -14.06 0.99 -4.94
C THR A 73 -14.33 0.70 -3.47
N ALA A 74 -14.64 -0.54 -3.10
CA ALA A 74 -14.86 -0.93 -1.70
C ALA A 74 -13.61 -0.71 -0.84
N MET A 75 -12.42 -0.94 -1.40
CA MET A 75 -11.15 -0.64 -0.73
C MET A 75 -11.00 0.86 -0.49
N THR A 76 -11.23 1.69 -1.51
CA THR A 76 -11.16 3.15 -1.40
C THR A 76 -12.19 3.69 -0.41
N ASP A 77 -13.42 3.17 -0.41
CA ASP A 77 -14.45 3.58 0.55
C ASP A 77 -14.06 3.23 1.98
N LYS A 78 -13.50 2.03 2.21
CA LYS A 78 -12.98 1.65 3.53
C LYS A 78 -11.87 2.58 4.00
N VAL A 79 -10.94 2.96 3.12
CA VAL A 79 -9.88 3.92 3.41
C VAL A 79 -10.45 5.30 3.72
N LYS A 80 -11.42 5.76 2.93
CA LYS A 80 -12.10 7.04 3.13
C LYS A 80 -12.79 7.09 4.49
N ASP A 81 -13.51 6.03 4.87
CA ASP A 81 -14.15 5.91 6.17
C ASP A 81 -13.12 5.91 7.31
N GLU A 82 -11.97 5.27 7.13
CA GLU A 82 -10.85 5.32 8.07
C GLU A 82 -10.35 6.77 8.30
N ILE A 83 -10.20 7.54 7.22
CA ILE A 83 -9.70 8.93 7.26
C ILE A 83 -10.78 9.88 7.80
N MET A 84 -12.04 9.70 7.39
CA MET A 84 -13.17 10.52 7.84
C MET A 84 -13.59 10.20 9.28
N GLY A 85 -13.26 9.01 9.79
CA GLY A 85 -13.61 8.60 11.14
C GLY A 85 -15.13 8.49 11.31
N THR A 86 -15.65 8.94 12.45
CA THR A 86 -17.09 8.92 12.69
C THR A 86 -17.81 9.94 11.79
N PRO A 87 -19.08 9.71 11.40
CA PRO A 87 -19.83 10.62 10.53
C PRO A 87 -19.98 12.06 11.06
N ASP A 88 -19.89 12.24 12.38
CA ASP A 88 -19.96 13.52 13.09
C ASP A 88 -18.58 14.17 13.30
N ALA A 89 -17.49 13.52 12.88
CA ALA A 89 -16.16 14.08 13.01
C ALA A 89 -16.07 15.39 12.21
N PRO A 90 -15.50 16.46 12.80
CA PRO A 90 -15.36 17.73 12.10
C PRO A 90 -14.39 17.59 10.93
N TYR A 91 -14.59 18.41 9.88
CA TYR A 91 -13.74 18.42 8.68
C TYR A 91 -12.24 18.56 9.00
N LYS A 92 -11.86 19.45 9.93
CA LYS A 92 -10.47 19.57 10.42
C LYS A 92 -9.92 18.29 11.06
N GLY A 93 -10.80 17.47 11.63
CA GLY A 93 -10.43 16.15 12.15
C GLY A 93 -10.09 15.16 11.03
N TRP A 94 -10.71 15.31 9.85
CA TRP A 94 -10.43 14.52 8.65
C TRP A 94 -9.08 14.93 8.07
N GLU A 95 -8.87 16.23 7.85
CA GLU A 95 -7.59 16.79 7.36
C GLU A 95 -6.42 16.37 8.28
N GLY A 96 -6.58 16.55 9.60
CA GLY A 96 -5.52 16.16 10.53
C GLY A 96 -5.20 14.66 10.55
N ARG A 97 -6.16 13.78 10.24
CA ARG A 97 -5.89 12.34 10.06
C ARG A 97 -5.24 12.06 8.72
N ALA A 98 -5.72 12.69 7.66
CA ALA A 98 -5.14 12.59 6.33
C ALA A 98 -3.65 13.01 6.33
N ASP A 99 -3.32 14.15 6.94
CA ASP A 99 -1.94 14.62 7.06
C ASP A 99 -1.07 13.61 7.82
N ARG A 100 -1.53 13.10 8.97
CA ARG A 100 -0.78 12.09 9.74
C ARG A 100 -0.52 10.79 8.96
N ILE A 101 -1.45 10.39 8.08
CA ILE A 101 -1.29 9.22 7.23
C ILE A 101 -0.23 9.50 6.16
N SER A 102 -0.36 10.63 5.46
CA SER A 102 0.58 11.08 4.44
C SER A 102 2.01 11.24 4.98
N GLU A 103 2.15 11.56 6.27
CA GLU A 103 3.44 11.71 6.95
C GLU A 103 4.12 10.39 7.36
N SER A 104 3.46 9.23 7.18
CA SER A 104 4.04 7.92 7.47
C SER A 104 5.21 7.57 6.54
N ASP A 105 6.17 6.76 7.01
CA ASP A 105 7.35 6.38 6.24
C ASP A 105 7.02 5.72 4.89
N PHE A 106 5.96 4.91 4.86
CA PHE A 106 5.48 4.31 3.62
C PHE A 106 4.94 5.38 2.67
N CYS A 107 4.04 6.25 3.15
CA CYS A 107 3.44 7.28 2.30
C CYS A 107 4.47 8.29 1.80
N LYS A 108 5.44 8.71 2.62
CA LYS A 108 6.51 9.60 2.16
C LYS A 108 7.30 9.01 0.99
N LYS A 109 7.72 7.75 1.11
CA LYS A 109 8.47 7.07 0.05
C LYS A 109 7.63 6.91 -1.21
N TYR A 110 6.39 6.46 -1.05
CA TYR A 110 5.45 6.23 -2.16
C TYR A 110 5.06 7.54 -2.88
N LEU A 111 4.67 8.59 -2.14
CA LEU A 111 4.29 9.87 -2.74
C LEU A 111 5.49 10.54 -3.42
N SER A 112 6.69 10.45 -2.85
CA SER A 112 7.90 10.95 -3.50
C SER A 112 8.24 10.19 -4.79
N SER A 113 8.02 8.87 -4.86
CA SER A 113 8.23 8.11 -6.11
C SER A 113 7.21 8.48 -7.18
N LEU A 114 6.02 8.91 -6.81
CA LEU A 114 4.98 9.38 -7.74
C LEU A 114 5.22 10.80 -8.26
N GLN A 115 5.82 11.67 -7.46
CA GLN A 115 6.18 13.05 -7.83
C GLN A 115 7.41 13.13 -8.76
N ALA A 116 8.23 12.08 -8.77
CA ALA A 116 9.41 11.99 -9.63
C ALA A 116 9.11 11.43 -11.04
N GLN A 117 7.87 11.04 -11.32
CA GLN A 117 7.38 10.51 -12.60
C GLN A 117 6.83 11.63 -13.48
#